data_AF-A0A2E3ECC6-F1
#
_entry.id   AF-A0A2E3ECC6-F1
#
_cell.length_a   1.000
_cell.length_b   1.000
_cell.length_c   1.000
_cell.angle_alpha   90.00
_cell.angle_beta   90.00
_cell.angle_gamma   90.00
#
_symmetry.space_group_name_H-M   'P 1'
#
loop_
_entity.id
_entity.type
_entity.pdbx_description
1 polymer ?
#
loop_
_entity_poly.entity_id
_entity_poly.type
_entity_poly.pdbx_seq_one_letter_code
_entity_poly.pdbx_strand_id
1 'polypeptide(L)'
;GLSDGVETNTGTYVSATNTGTDPRNADTDGDGLTDGVETNTGKLVDEENTGTDPNNIDTDGDGYDDGGEIVGGTDPMDPEDPPALTLEDSLVAYWPLDGADDTSTPDLGPNGYALSLVNMDASNFVNDEDRVAASFDGVRTMLVRNNGEGDELPINQFDLYTISIWVKITGTGQNDLRFFSEGSTATGDPLFNLGTKNNGADNTVDLYLRDRGTPNHQFSIGEPLDGEWRHLAYTYDGNEQKIQLFIDGVLDRDDWIFKELTSPLDTTTIGGILRASPSHWVNGLVDDVSLWRTVLSEDRIADLANGLDPLSLAGGSQFRITEVTRDSEGNVIFSWNSRPNTSYAIWVKTDLMEEWEELDDGFPSQGKITDFEFPAGSSPDPAVSRKLFFRVTQGDSL
;
A
#
# COMPACT_ATOMS: atom_id res chain seq x y z
N GLY A 1 -28.91 3.89 -18.98
CA GLY A 1 -30.01 4.85 -18.81
C GLY A 1 -31.32 4.25 -19.29
N LEU A 2 -32.32 4.33 -18.42
CA LEU A 2 -33.70 3.89 -18.68
C LEU A 2 -34.48 5.04 -19.34
N SER A 3 -35.81 4.89 -19.45
CA SER A 3 -36.66 5.98 -19.91
C SER A 3 -37.09 6.86 -18.74
N ASP A 4 -37.14 8.18 -18.93
CA ASP A 4 -37.45 9.18 -17.88
C ASP A 4 -38.74 8.93 -17.06
N GLY A 5 -39.67 8.11 -17.56
CA GLY A 5 -40.90 7.73 -16.85
C GLY A 5 -40.75 6.58 -15.85
N VAL A 6 -39.60 5.90 -15.85
CA VAL A 6 -39.23 4.78 -14.98
C VAL A 6 -38.28 5.24 -13.86
N GLU A 7 -37.48 6.26 -14.15
CA GLU A 7 -36.44 6.82 -13.28
C GLU A 7 -37.05 7.94 -12.42
N THR A 8 -37.07 7.76 -11.11
CA THR A 8 -37.81 8.65 -10.19
C THR A 8 -36.91 9.52 -9.31
N ASN A 9 -35.59 9.35 -9.41
CA ASN A 9 -34.56 10.04 -8.63
C ASN A 9 -34.84 10.00 -7.12
N THR A 10 -35.21 8.80 -6.62
CA THR A 10 -35.43 8.55 -5.20
C THR A 10 -34.26 7.83 -4.54
N GLY A 11 -33.31 7.29 -5.31
CA GLY A 11 -32.20 6.47 -4.81
C GLY A 11 -32.68 5.17 -4.16
N THR A 12 -33.81 4.63 -4.61
CA THR A 12 -34.38 3.41 -4.06
C THR A 12 -35.16 2.69 -5.14
N TYR A 13 -34.74 1.47 -5.47
CA TYR A 13 -35.47 0.64 -6.39
C TYR A 13 -36.80 0.17 -5.80
N VAL A 14 -37.90 0.43 -6.51
CA VAL A 14 -39.25 -0.03 -6.13
C VAL A 14 -39.74 -1.10 -7.10
N SER A 15 -39.52 -0.90 -8.40
CA SER A 15 -39.84 -1.86 -9.45
C SER A 15 -39.18 -1.47 -10.79
N ALA A 16 -39.26 -2.34 -11.80
CA ALA A 16 -38.83 -2.04 -13.17
C ALA A 16 -39.57 -0.87 -13.86
N THR A 17 -40.57 -0.27 -13.22
CA THR A 17 -41.26 0.95 -13.68
C THR A 17 -41.09 2.12 -12.71
N ASN A 18 -40.26 1.95 -11.69
CA ASN A 18 -39.91 2.92 -10.65
C ASN A 18 -38.57 2.48 -10.03
N THR A 19 -37.48 2.71 -10.76
CA THR A 19 -36.14 2.19 -10.42
C THR A 19 -35.40 3.03 -9.40
N GLY A 20 -35.92 4.22 -9.06
CA GLY A 20 -35.25 5.14 -8.14
C GLY A 20 -34.06 5.89 -8.72
N THR A 21 -33.60 5.50 -9.90
CA THR A 21 -32.43 6.07 -10.59
C THR A 21 -32.65 7.52 -11.06
N ASP A 22 -31.57 8.27 -11.34
CA ASP A 22 -31.66 9.67 -11.78
C ASP A 22 -31.87 9.77 -13.31
N PRO A 23 -33.00 10.32 -13.81
CA PRO A 23 -33.24 10.45 -15.25
C PRO A 23 -32.25 11.36 -16.01
N ARG A 24 -31.34 12.02 -15.31
CA ARG A 24 -30.27 12.83 -15.91
C ARG A 24 -28.90 12.16 -15.84
N ASN A 25 -28.80 11.01 -15.20
CA ASN A 25 -27.58 10.23 -15.09
C ASN A 25 -27.83 8.85 -15.68
N ALA A 26 -26.96 8.36 -16.57
CA ALA A 26 -27.20 7.08 -17.24
C ALA A 26 -26.72 5.87 -16.42
N ASP A 27 -25.98 6.14 -15.35
CA ASP A 27 -25.26 5.28 -14.40
C ASP A 27 -25.35 6.00 -13.04
N THR A 28 -26.38 5.66 -12.24
CA THR A 28 -26.82 6.48 -11.11
C THR A 28 -25.88 6.41 -9.91
N ASP A 29 -25.33 5.24 -9.59
CA ASP A 29 -24.41 5.02 -8.47
C ASP A 29 -22.93 5.12 -8.86
N GLY A 30 -22.60 5.10 -10.14
CA GLY A 30 -21.27 5.43 -10.66
C GLY A 30 -20.28 4.28 -10.61
N ASP A 31 -20.75 3.03 -10.65
CA ASP A 31 -19.96 1.81 -10.67
C ASP A 31 -19.42 1.47 -12.08
N GLY A 32 -19.90 2.17 -13.11
CA GLY A 32 -19.53 1.95 -14.52
C GLY A 32 -20.49 1.07 -15.31
N LEU A 33 -21.52 0.50 -14.68
CA LEU A 33 -22.69 -0.08 -15.34
C LEU A 33 -23.72 1.02 -15.60
N THR A 34 -24.60 0.80 -16.57
CA THR A 34 -25.69 1.77 -16.81
C THR A 34 -26.96 1.27 -16.15
N ASP A 35 -27.81 2.16 -15.62
CA ASP A 35 -29.09 1.82 -14.98
C ASP A 35 -29.98 0.83 -15.76
N GLY A 36 -29.78 0.75 -17.08
CA GLY A 36 -30.55 -0.13 -17.97
C GLY A 36 -30.10 -1.59 -17.97
N VAL A 37 -28.85 -1.89 -17.58
CA VAL A 37 -28.32 -3.26 -17.50
C VAL A 37 -28.48 -3.86 -16.10
N GLU A 38 -28.64 -3.01 -15.10
CA GLU A 38 -28.78 -3.37 -13.69
C GLU A 38 -30.27 -3.55 -13.33
N THR A 39 -30.74 -4.79 -13.45
CA THR A 39 -32.18 -5.06 -13.43
C THR A 39 -32.78 -5.23 -12.04
N ASN A 40 -31.95 -5.25 -10.99
CA ASN A 40 -32.28 -5.59 -9.61
C ASN A 40 -33.10 -6.89 -9.51
N THR A 41 -32.70 -7.89 -10.28
CA THR A 41 -33.32 -9.23 -10.27
C THR A 41 -32.63 -10.17 -9.28
N GLY A 42 -31.48 -9.77 -8.73
CA GLY A 42 -30.67 -10.54 -7.80
C GLY A 42 -30.00 -11.75 -8.46
N LYS A 43 -29.74 -11.67 -9.77
CA LYS A 43 -29.12 -12.76 -10.53
C LYS A 43 -28.45 -12.24 -11.80
N LEU A 44 -27.16 -12.53 -11.93
CA LEU A 44 -26.43 -12.36 -13.18
C LEU A 44 -26.98 -13.26 -14.30
N VAL A 45 -27.32 -12.64 -15.42
CA VAL A 45 -27.70 -13.33 -16.67
C VAL A 45 -26.60 -13.16 -17.70
N ASP A 46 -26.19 -11.92 -17.96
CA ASP A 46 -25.11 -11.51 -18.86
C ASP A 46 -24.77 -10.01 -18.64
N GLU A 47 -23.83 -9.46 -19.41
CA GLU A 47 -23.40 -8.05 -19.33
C GLU A 47 -24.53 -7.03 -19.64
N GLU A 48 -25.61 -7.44 -20.30
CA GLU A 48 -26.78 -6.58 -20.58
C GLU A 48 -27.89 -6.73 -19.52
N ASN A 49 -27.70 -7.66 -18.57
CA ASN A 49 -28.61 -7.95 -17.46
C ASN A 49 -27.82 -8.55 -16.29
N THR A 50 -27.18 -7.67 -15.53
CA THR A 50 -26.28 -8.01 -14.41
C THR A 50 -27.05 -8.45 -13.18
N GLY A 51 -28.32 -8.02 -13.05
CA GLY A 51 -29.16 -8.35 -11.92
C GLY A 51 -28.91 -7.54 -10.66
N THR A 52 -27.90 -6.65 -10.68
CA THR A 52 -27.47 -5.73 -9.63
C THR A 52 -28.47 -4.58 -9.39
N ASP A 53 -28.35 -3.86 -8.27
CA ASP A 53 -29.21 -2.72 -7.95
C ASP A 53 -28.60 -1.40 -8.47
N PRO A 54 -29.23 -0.69 -9.43
CA PRO A 54 -28.69 0.54 -10.05
C PRO A 54 -28.59 1.77 -9.13
N ASN A 55 -28.74 1.58 -7.82
CA ASN A 55 -28.57 2.63 -6.83
C ASN A 55 -27.57 2.20 -5.74
N ASN A 56 -26.83 1.12 -5.96
CA ASN A 56 -25.88 0.54 -5.04
C ASN A 56 -24.64 0.07 -5.78
N ILE A 57 -23.53 0.78 -5.57
CA ILE A 57 -22.25 0.54 -6.24
C ILE A 57 -21.67 -0.87 -6.02
N ASP A 58 -22.06 -1.55 -4.93
CA ASP A 58 -21.59 -2.88 -4.51
C ASP A 58 -22.82 -3.66 -4.01
N THR A 59 -23.42 -4.47 -4.90
CA THR A 59 -24.73 -5.09 -4.64
C THR A 59 -24.67 -6.20 -3.61
N ASP A 60 -23.61 -7.01 -3.60
CA ASP A 60 -23.48 -8.16 -2.70
C ASP A 60 -22.71 -7.88 -1.40
N GLY A 61 -22.01 -6.74 -1.34
CA GLY A 61 -21.38 -6.19 -0.16
C GLY A 61 -20.01 -6.78 0.15
N ASP A 62 -19.30 -7.30 -0.84
CA ASP A 62 -17.96 -7.87 -0.68
C ASP A 62 -16.82 -6.83 -0.73
N GLY A 63 -17.14 -5.59 -1.13
CA GLY A 63 -16.23 -4.46 -1.21
C GLY A 63 -15.68 -4.16 -2.61
N TYR A 64 -16.11 -4.87 -3.66
CA TYR A 64 -15.86 -4.54 -5.07
C TYR A 64 -17.10 -3.91 -5.69
N ASP A 65 -16.90 -3.04 -6.69
CA ASP A 65 -18.03 -2.42 -7.40
C ASP A 65 -18.57 -3.35 -8.50
N ASP A 66 -19.89 -3.39 -8.67
CA ASP A 66 -20.56 -4.35 -9.56
C ASP A 66 -19.99 -4.29 -10.99
N GLY A 67 -19.72 -3.09 -11.51
CA GLY A 67 -19.07 -2.87 -12.80
C GLY A 67 -17.63 -3.40 -12.88
N GLY A 68 -16.85 -3.28 -11.82
CA GLY A 68 -15.49 -3.82 -11.74
C GLY A 68 -15.48 -5.35 -11.79
N GLU A 69 -16.45 -5.99 -11.15
CA GLU A 69 -16.63 -7.44 -11.15
C GLU A 69 -17.00 -7.99 -12.53
N ILE A 70 -17.94 -7.34 -13.24
CA ILE A 70 -18.28 -7.69 -14.62
C ILE A 70 -17.06 -7.59 -15.54
N VAL A 71 -16.23 -6.56 -15.38
CA VAL A 71 -14.95 -6.43 -16.11
C VAL A 71 -13.94 -7.50 -15.69
N GLY A 72 -13.90 -7.85 -14.41
CA GLY A 72 -13.09 -8.90 -13.81
C GLY A 72 -13.51 -10.32 -14.21
N GLY A 73 -14.73 -10.46 -14.74
CA GLY A 73 -15.32 -11.73 -15.16
C GLY A 73 -15.89 -12.55 -14.00
N THR A 74 -16.30 -11.89 -12.92
CA THR A 74 -16.90 -12.47 -11.72
C THR A 74 -18.40 -12.18 -11.62
N ASP A 75 -19.08 -12.78 -10.63
CA ASP A 75 -20.52 -12.61 -10.39
C ASP A 75 -20.81 -11.56 -9.28
N PRO A 76 -21.29 -10.34 -9.59
CA PRO A 76 -21.54 -9.25 -8.63
C PRO A 76 -22.76 -9.47 -7.72
N MET A 77 -23.19 -10.72 -7.61
CA MET A 77 -24.28 -11.18 -6.77
C MET A 77 -23.83 -12.32 -5.84
N ASP A 78 -22.55 -12.69 -5.91
CA ASP A 78 -21.93 -13.76 -5.13
C ASP A 78 -20.69 -13.22 -4.38
N PRO A 79 -20.83 -12.86 -3.09
CA PRO A 79 -19.75 -12.22 -2.32
C PRO A 79 -18.55 -13.16 -2.04
N GLU A 80 -18.60 -14.39 -2.55
CA GLU A 80 -17.52 -15.38 -2.49
C GLU A 80 -16.81 -15.55 -3.86
N ASP A 81 -17.16 -14.74 -4.87
CA ASP A 81 -16.53 -14.69 -6.19
C ASP A 81 -15.94 -13.30 -6.52
N PRO A 82 -15.15 -12.65 -5.65
CA PRO A 82 -14.58 -11.33 -5.97
C PRO A 82 -13.59 -11.39 -7.16
N PRO A 83 -13.44 -10.29 -7.92
CA PRO A 83 -12.48 -10.22 -9.00
C PRO A 83 -11.06 -10.39 -8.44
N ALA A 84 -10.20 -11.06 -9.21
CA ALA A 84 -8.81 -11.25 -8.80
C ALA A 84 -8.14 -9.88 -8.62
N LEU A 85 -7.72 -9.58 -7.38
CA LEU A 85 -7.01 -8.36 -7.03
C LEU A 85 -5.95 -8.03 -8.08
N THR A 86 -6.03 -6.84 -8.67
CA THR A 86 -4.94 -6.36 -9.51
C THR A 86 -3.69 -6.22 -8.65
N LEU A 87 -2.52 -6.28 -9.29
CA LEU A 87 -1.28 -6.03 -8.55
C LEU A 87 -1.27 -4.62 -7.92
N GLU A 88 -1.92 -3.64 -8.56
CA GLU A 88 -2.07 -2.27 -8.06
C GLU A 88 -2.85 -2.26 -6.75
N ASP A 89 -4.03 -2.86 -6.75
CA ASP A 89 -4.93 -2.88 -5.60
C ASP A 89 -4.45 -3.82 -4.49
N SER A 90 -3.48 -4.69 -4.78
CA SER A 90 -2.91 -5.60 -3.80
C SER A 90 -1.79 -4.98 -2.95
N LEU A 91 -1.18 -3.85 -3.37
CA LEU A 91 -0.14 -3.19 -2.58
C LEU A 91 -0.77 -2.42 -1.43
N VAL A 92 -0.48 -2.80 -0.19
CA VAL A 92 -1.05 -2.16 1.01
C VAL A 92 -0.14 -1.06 1.54
N ALA A 93 1.17 -1.30 1.59
CA ALA A 93 2.16 -0.35 2.07
C ALA A 93 3.49 -0.56 1.35
N TYR A 94 4.24 0.53 1.15
CA TYR A 94 5.61 0.52 0.66
C TYR A 94 6.44 1.60 1.34
N TRP A 95 7.32 1.20 2.25
CA TRP A 95 8.30 2.06 2.90
C TRP A 95 9.65 1.95 2.19
N PRO A 96 10.06 2.95 1.39
CA PRO A 96 11.36 2.94 0.75
C PRO A 96 12.49 3.13 1.75
N LEU A 97 12.24 3.74 2.92
CA LEU A 97 13.26 3.98 3.94
C LEU A 97 14.48 4.80 3.43
N ASP A 98 14.23 5.68 2.47
CA ASP A 98 15.22 6.61 1.89
C ASP A 98 15.44 7.89 2.72
N GLY A 99 14.66 8.08 3.78
CA GLY A 99 14.72 9.29 4.60
C GLY A 99 13.51 9.46 5.50
N ALA A 100 13.56 10.50 6.32
CA ALA A 100 12.47 10.88 7.21
C ALA A 100 12.44 12.38 7.42
N ASP A 101 11.27 12.87 7.85
CA ASP A 101 11.15 14.15 8.52
C ASP A 101 11.56 14.03 10.01
N ASP A 102 11.23 15.03 10.84
CA ASP A 102 11.57 15.04 12.27
C ASP A 102 10.78 13.99 13.10
N THR A 103 9.76 13.37 12.53
CA THR A 103 8.77 12.53 13.21
C THR A 103 8.54 11.17 12.56
N SER A 104 8.66 11.04 11.24
CA SER A 104 8.26 9.85 10.50
C SER A 104 9.02 9.66 9.18
N THR A 105 9.08 8.40 8.71
CA THR A 105 9.44 8.04 7.32
C THR A 105 8.16 7.77 6.53
N PRO A 106 8.06 8.22 5.27
CA PRO A 106 6.84 8.12 4.50
C PRO A 106 6.55 6.68 4.07
N ASP A 107 5.26 6.39 3.89
CA ASP A 107 4.76 5.29 3.06
C ASP A 107 4.50 5.82 1.64
N LEU A 108 5.13 5.20 0.66
CA LEU A 108 4.90 5.47 -0.76
C LEU A 108 3.81 4.60 -1.39
N GLY A 109 3.27 3.62 -0.66
CA GLY A 109 2.09 2.84 -1.03
C GLY A 109 0.80 3.68 -1.07
N PRO A 110 -0.32 3.05 -1.48
CA PRO A 110 -1.57 3.77 -1.72
C PRO A 110 -2.22 4.32 -0.44
N ASN A 111 -1.92 3.72 0.73
CA ASN A 111 -2.66 4.01 1.96
C ASN A 111 -2.02 5.06 2.89
N GLY A 112 -0.78 5.50 2.63
CA GLY A 112 -0.15 6.58 3.39
C GLY A 112 0.19 6.22 4.84
N TYR A 113 0.52 4.95 5.08
CA TYR A 113 0.83 4.38 6.38
C TYR A 113 2.24 4.71 6.89
N ALA A 114 2.60 6.00 6.96
CA ALA A 114 3.91 6.46 7.43
C ALA A 114 4.30 5.83 8.79
N LEU A 115 5.60 5.57 8.98
CA LEU A 115 6.14 4.99 10.20
C LEU A 115 6.77 6.07 11.08
N SER A 116 6.30 6.18 12.32
CA SER A 116 6.85 7.08 13.31
C SER A 116 8.23 6.62 13.78
N LEU A 117 9.15 7.58 13.94
CA LEU A 117 10.51 7.37 14.45
C LEU A 117 10.50 7.18 15.97
N VAL A 118 11.12 6.11 16.46
CA VAL A 118 11.29 5.86 17.90
C VAL A 118 12.77 5.76 18.23
N ASN A 119 13.29 6.76 18.96
CA ASN A 119 14.73 6.95 19.22
C ASN A 119 15.57 7.00 17.93
N MET A 120 14.99 7.53 16.86
CA MET A 120 15.60 7.72 15.56
C MET A 120 15.36 9.14 15.09
N ASP A 121 16.22 9.63 14.20
CA ASP A 121 16.05 10.87 13.46
C ASP A 121 16.57 10.68 12.02
N ALA A 122 16.56 11.75 11.21
CA ALA A 122 17.02 11.70 9.82
C ALA A 122 18.47 11.16 9.66
N SER A 123 19.33 11.20 10.69
CA SER A 123 20.68 10.64 10.63
C SER A 123 20.72 9.11 10.66
N ASN A 124 19.62 8.45 11.01
CA ASN A 124 19.48 7.01 10.95
C ASN A 124 19.24 6.49 9.52
N PHE A 125 19.02 7.36 8.53
CA PHE A 125 18.85 6.99 7.13
C PHE A 125 20.18 7.17 6.41
N VAL A 126 20.91 6.07 6.21
CA VAL A 126 22.34 6.08 5.84
C VAL A 126 22.54 5.59 4.42
N ASN A 127 23.55 6.13 3.74
CA ASN A 127 23.95 5.63 2.42
C ASN A 127 24.82 4.37 2.60
N ASP A 128 24.47 3.27 1.94
CA ASP A 128 25.25 2.04 1.89
C ASP A 128 25.08 1.39 0.50
N GLU A 129 26.18 1.10 -0.19
CA GLU A 129 26.20 0.41 -1.50
C GLU A 129 25.22 0.98 -2.55
N ASP A 130 25.24 2.32 -2.71
CA ASP A 130 24.40 3.08 -3.64
C ASP A 130 22.89 3.10 -3.31
N ARG A 131 22.52 2.68 -2.10
CA ARG A 131 21.15 2.78 -1.55
C ARG A 131 21.12 3.68 -0.31
N VAL A 132 19.95 4.18 0.05
CA VAL A 132 19.70 4.77 1.37
C VAL A 132 18.84 3.80 2.16
N ALA A 133 19.18 3.56 3.42
CA ALA A 133 18.47 2.57 4.24
C ALA A 133 18.32 3.04 5.69
N ALA A 134 17.32 2.52 6.38
CA ALA A 134 17.15 2.72 7.82
C ALA A 134 18.17 1.88 8.61
N SER A 135 18.96 2.55 9.46
CA SER A 135 19.96 1.95 10.33
C SER A 135 19.46 1.80 11.77
N PHE A 136 19.46 0.56 12.25
CA PHE A 136 19.06 0.20 13.61
C PHE A 136 20.26 -0.14 14.49
N ASP A 137 20.25 0.33 15.74
CA ASP A 137 21.40 0.29 16.65
C ASP A 137 21.47 -0.95 17.56
N GLY A 138 20.47 -1.83 17.52
CA GLY A 138 20.36 -2.98 18.41
C GLY A 138 20.02 -2.64 19.86
N VAL A 139 19.63 -1.39 20.14
CA VAL A 139 19.34 -0.91 21.48
C VAL A 139 17.90 -0.46 21.61
N ARG A 140 17.48 0.60 20.91
CA ARG A 140 16.14 1.19 21.06
C ARG A 140 15.58 1.90 19.83
N THR A 141 16.32 1.94 18.71
CA THR A 141 15.82 2.47 17.44
C THR A 141 14.73 1.57 16.89
N MET A 142 13.59 2.13 16.47
CA MET A 142 12.49 1.39 15.85
C MET A 142 11.64 2.33 14.99
N LEU A 143 11.04 1.80 13.93
CA LEU A 143 10.00 2.46 13.16
C LEU A 143 8.66 1.83 13.52
N VAL A 144 7.63 2.67 13.70
CA VAL A 144 6.38 2.24 14.32
C VAL A 144 5.15 2.79 13.62
N ARG A 145 4.18 1.90 13.38
CA ARG A 145 2.79 2.26 13.18
C ARG A 145 1.91 1.62 14.24
N ASN A 146 1.01 2.41 14.82
CA ASN A 146 -0.17 1.91 15.52
C ASN A 146 -1.33 1.97 14.53
N ASN A 147 -1.98 0.84 14.28
CA ASN A 147 -3.01 0.72 13.27
C ASN A 147 -4.38 1.08 13.87
N GLY A 148 -5.15 1.86 13.11
CA GLY A 148 -6.50 2.29 13.46
C GLY A 148 -7.58 1.35 12.98
N GLU A 149 -8.82 1.60 13.41
CA GLU A 149 -10.00 0.96 12.82
C GLU A 149 -10.13 1.40 11.36
N GLY A 150 -10.26 0.42 10.45
CA GLY A 150 -10.34 0.65 9.00
C GLY A 150 -8.99 0.72 8.29
N ASP A 151 -7.86 0.58 9.00
CA ASP A 151 -6.57 0.41 8.33
C ASP A 151 -6.45 -1.01 7.73
N GLU A 152 -5.87 -1.10 6.54
CA GLU A 152 -5.43 -2.34 5.90
C GLU A 152 -4.14 -2.92 6.53
N LEU A 153 -3.70 -2.36 7.65
CA LEU A 153 -2.67 -2.94 8.51
C LEU A 153 -3.25 -3.27 9.90
N PRO A 154 -2.72 -4.28 10.61
CA PRO A 154 -1.58 -5.11 10.23
C PRO A 154 -1.93 -6.08 9.09
N ILE A 155 -0.93 -6.44 8.27
CA ILE A 155 -1.15 -7.18 7.02
C ILE A 155 -1.71 -8.59 7.27
N ASN A 156 -1.45 -9.14 8.46
CA ASN A 156 -1.95 -10.46 8.85
C ASN A 156 -3.48 -10.58 8.94
N GLN A 157 -4.22 -9.46 8.79
CA GLN A 157 -5.68 -9.48 8.75
C GLN A 157 -6.24 -10.07 7.46
N PHE A 158 -5.44 -10.16 6.40
CA PHE A 158 -5.83 -10.78 5.14
C PHE A 158 -5.48 -12.27 5.12
N ASP A 159 -6.32 -13.07 4.46
CA ASP A 159 -6.09 -14.51 4.28
C ASP A 159 -4.95 -14.81 3.30
N LEU A 160 -4.61 -13.86 2.43
CA LEU A 160 -3.50 -13.94 1.49
C LEU A 160 -2.62 -12.71 1.67
N TYR A 161 -1.31 -12.89 1.87
CA TYR A 161 -0.41 -11.75 1.89
C TYR A 161 1.06 -12.10 1.58
N THR A 162 1.79 -11.07 1.14
CA THR A 162 3.24 -11.10 0.93
C THR A 162 3.91 -9.95 1.66
N ILE A 163 5.00 -10.23 2.37
CA ILE A 163 5.91 -9.24 2.93
C ILE A 163 7.21 -9.34 2.16
N SER A 164 7.64 -8.25 1.52
CA SER A 164 8.93 -8.13 0.84
C SER A 164 9.79 -7.10 1.57
N ILE A 165 11.07 -7.40 1.77
CA ILE A 165 11.98 -6.58 2.57
C ILE A 165 13.44 -6.80 2.14
N TRP A 166 14.21 -5.73 2.03
CA TRP A 166 15.66 -5.81 1.94
C TRP A 166 16.30 -5.64 3.31
N VAL A 167 17.27 -6.51 3.63
CA VAL A 167 18.01 -6.45 4.90
C VAL A 167 19.51 -6.58 4.68
N LYS A 168 20.29 -5.88 5.51
CA LYS A 168 21.73 -6.11 5.71
C LYS A 168 21.98 -6.29 7.20
N ILE A 169 21.83 -7.53 7.66
CA ILE A 169 21.85 -7.89 9.08
C ILE A 169 22.76 -9.10 9.25
N THR A 170 23.59 -9.12 10.29
CA THR A 170 24.31 -10.34 10.71
C THR A 170 23.54 -11.03 11.84
N GLY A 171 22.99 -12.22 11.60
CA GLY A 171 22.18 -12.95 12.57
C GLY A 171 22.99 -13.56 13.70
N THR A 172 24.18 -14.08 13.40
CA THR A 172 25.07 -14.70 14.40
C THR A 172 25.46 -13.69 15.48
N GLY A 173 25.19 -14.02 16.74
CA GLY A 173 25.45 -13.16 17.90
C GLY A 173 24.31 -12.20 18.25
N GLN A 174 23.31 -12.07 17.38
CA GLN A 174 22.07 -11.34 17.64
C GLN A 174 20.98 -12.31 18.09
N ASN A 175 20.85 -12.51 19.40
CA ASN A 175 19.93 -13.50 19.96
C ASN A 175 18.50 -12.97 19.99
N ASP A 176 17.60 -13.57 19.21
CA ASP A 176 16.16 -13.32 19.28
C ASP A 176 15.78 -11.84 19.03
N LEU A 177 16.23 -11.25 17.92
CA LEU A 177 15.93 -9.86 17.56
C LEU A 177 15.01 -9.79 16.33
N ARG A 178 14.35 -8.65 16.11
CA ARG A 178 13.29 -8.49 15.10
C ARG A 178 13.63 -7.37 14.13
N PHE A 179 13.54 -7.66 12.84
CA PHE A 179 13.63 -6.64 11.80
C PHE A 179 12.26 -6.28 11.21
N PHE A 180 11.27 -7.17 11.30
CA PHE A 180 9.87 -6.87 11.02
C PHE A 180 8.97 -7.58 12.04
N SER A 181 7.97 -6.87 12.56
CA SER A 181 7.01 -7.42 13.51
C SER A 181 5.63 -6.80 13.38
N GLU A 182 4.61 -7.63 13.59
CA GLU A 182 3.27 -7.17 13.93
C GLU A 182 2.92 -7.64 15.35
N GLY A 183 2.44 -6.72 16.17
CA GLY A 183 2.26 -6.92 17.61
C GLY A 183 0.90 -6.46 18.13
N SER A 184 0.67 -6.69 19.43
CA SER A 184 -0.46 -6.13 20.18
C SER A 184 0.04 -5.17 21.25
N THR A 185 -0.49 -3.95 21.31
CA THR A 185 -0.23 -3.03 22.42
C THR A 185 -0.90 -3.49 23.71
N ALA A 186 -1.97 -4.28 23.60
CA ALA A 186 -2.75 -4.77 24.74
C ALA A 186 -2.17 -6.04 25.38
N THR A 187 -1.59 -6.94 24.59
CA THR A 187 -1.11 -8.26 25.06
C THR A 187 0.28 -8.59 24.52
N GLY A 188 0.94 -9.58 25.13
CA GLY A 188 2.17 -10.14 24.55
C GLY A 188 1.92 -11.24 23.52
N ASP A 189 0.67 -11.62 23.27
CA ASP A 189 0.23 -12.79 22.51
C ASP A 189 -1.11 -12.40 21.89
N PRO A 190 -1.21 -12.21 20.57
CA PRO A 190 -0.39 -12.81 19.51
C PRO A 190 0.83 -11.98 19.08
N LEU A 191 1.71 -12.55 18.24
CA LEU A 191 2.83 -11.88 17.57
C LEU A 191 3.14 -12.52 16.21
N PHE A 192 3.38 -11.70 15.20
CA PHE A 192 4.03 -12.04 13.93
C PHE A 192 5.43 -11.44 13.91
N ASN A 193 6.44 -12.21 13.48
CA ASN A 193 7.83 -11.76 13.53
C ASN A 193 8.70 -12.40 12.46
N LEU A 194 9.51 -11.58 11.81
CA LEU A 194 10.69 -11.99 11.08
C LEU A 194 11.92 -11.42 11.80
N GLY A 195 12.89 -12.30 12.07
CA GLY A 195 14.00 -11.94 12.94
C GLY A 195 15.20 -12.86 12.85
N THR A 196 16.16 -12.59 13.73
CA THR A 196 17.32 -13.44 13.93
C THR A 196 16.94 -14.67 14.75
N LYS A 197 17.69 -15.75 14.58
CA LYS A 197 17.50 -16.99 15.35
C LYS A 197 17.37 -16.72 16.84
N ASN A 198 16.41 -17.38 17.49
CA ASN A 198 16.14 -17.24 18.93
C ASN A 198 17.34 -17.47 19.88
N ASN A 199 18.42 -18.10 19.42
CA ASN A 199 19.66 -18.28 20.17
C ASN A 199 20.88 -17.60 19.50
N GLY A 200 20.67 -16.87 18.41
CA GLY A 200 21.68 -16.18 17.60
C GLY A 200 22.84 -17.06 17.16
N ALA A 201 22.61 -18.36 16.99
CA ALA A 201 23.67 -19.33 16.74
C ALA A 201 24.18 -19.35 15.30
N ASP A 202 23.37 -18.88 14.35
CA ASP A 202 23.66 -18.85 12.92
C ASP A 202 22.91 -17.69 12.24
N ASN A 203 23.01 -17.63 10.92
CA ASN A 203 22.48 -16.55 10.09
C ASN A 203 21.11 -16.89 9.46
N THR A 204 20.40 -17.90 9.97
CA THR A 204 19.03 -18.22 9.51
C THR A 204 18.03 -17.15 9.96
N VAL A 205 16.97 -16.98 9.16
CA VAL A 205 15.79 -16.20 9.54
C VAL A 205 14.92 -17.05 10.46
N ASP A 206 14.42 -16.43 11.54
CA ASP A 206 13.41 -16.99 12.44
C ASP A 206 12.05 -16.38 12.12
N LEU A 207 11.13 -17.20 11.65
CA LEU A 207 9.70 -16.87 11.63
C LEU A 207 9.13 -17.22 13.00
N TYR A 208 8.81 -16.18 13.76
CA TYR A 208 8.23 -16.32 15.10
C TYR A 208 6.75 -15.96 15.14
N LEU A 209 5.88 -16.98 14.98
CA LEU A 209 4.43 -16.88 15.03
C LEU A 209 3.89 -17.35 16.39
N ARG A 210 3.32 -16.43 17.16
CA ARG A 210 2.72 -16.73 18.46
C ARG A 210 1.24 -16.35 18.45
N ASP A 211 0.37 -17.32 18.65
CA ASP A 211 -1.05 -17.11 19.00
C ASP A 211 -1.55 -18.39 19.66
N ARG A 212 -1.25 -18.55 20.94
CA ARG A 212 -1.41 -19.84 21.66
C ARG A 212 -0.69 -20.99 20.91
N GLY A 213 -0.73 -22.20 21.48
CA GLY A 213 -0.23 -23.42 20.81
C GLY A 213 1.24 -23.41 20.35
N THR A 214 1.55 -24.27 19.36
CA THR A 214 2.86 -24.46 18.70
C THR A 214 2.63 -24.69 17.19
N PRO A 215 3.61 -24.44 16.29
CA PRO A 215 4.99 -24.01 16.55
C PRO A 215 5.05 -22.53 16.93
N ASN A 216 6.18 -22.12 17.49
CA ASN A 216 6.46 -20.70 17.73
C ASN A 216 7.62 -20.23 16.87
N HIS A 217 8.74 -20.97 16.84
CA HIS A 217 9.91 -20.68 16.01
C HIS A 217 9.98 -21.68 14.87
N GLN A 218 10.27 -21.19 13.68
CA GLN A 218 10.58 -21.98 12.51
C GLN A 218 11.67 -21.24 11.73
N PHE A 219 12.54 -21.95 11.00
CA PHE A 219 13.75 -21.35 10.45
C PHE A 219 13.89 -21.57 8.94
N SER A 220 14.49 -20.60 8.26
CA SER A 220 14.97 -20.74 6.89
C SER A 220 15.97 -21.90 6.75
N ILE A 221 16.13 -22.40 5.53
CA ILE A 221 17.19 -23.36 5.18
C ILE A 221 18.48 -22.60 4.91
N GLY A 222 18.40 -21.54 4.10
CA GLY A 222 19.48 -20.61 3.84
C GLY A 222 19.82 -19.73 5.04
N GLU A 223 20.96 -19.05 4.93
CA GLU A 223 21.54 -18.20 5.97
C GLU A 223 21.67 -16.75 5.48
N PRO A 224 20.57 -16.05 5.16
CA PRO A 224 20.62 -14.75 4.52
C PRO A 224 21.01 -13.62 5.47
N LEU A 225 21.03 -13.85 6.79
CA LEU A 225 21.46 -12.82 7.74
C LEU A 225 22.99 -12.84 7.87
N ASP A 226 23.71 -12.73 6.75
CA ASP A 226 25.16 -12.88 6.65
C ASP A 226 25.94 -11.54 6.67
N GLY A 227 25.23 -10.42 6.80
CA GLY A 227 25.81 -9.06 6.80
C GLY A 227 25.95 -8.44 5.41
N GLU A 228 25.47 -9.12 4.37
CA GLU A 228 25.33 -8.57 3.01
C GLU A 228 23.86 -8.21 2.74
N TRP A 229 23.61 -7.40 1.71
CA TRP A 229 22.24 -7.10 1.29
C TRP A 229 21.56 -8.36 0.75
N ARG A 230 20.45 -8.73 1.38
CA ARG A 230 19.57 -9.82 0.96
C ARG A 230 18.15 -9.35 0.81
N HIS A 231 17.50 -9.82 -0.24
CA HIS A 231 16.06 -9.69 -0.39
C HIS A 231 15.37 -10.88 0.25
N LEU A 232 14.37 -10.63 1.08
CA LEU A 232 13.51 -11.64 1.67
C LEU A 232 12.07 -11.38 1.25
N ALA A 233 11.37 -12.45 0.86
CA ALA A 233 9.93 -12.40 0.73
C ALA A 233 9.27 -13.54 1.50
N TYR A 234 8.33 -13.19 2.37
CA TYR A 234 7.47 -14.11 3.09
C TYR A 234 6.09 -14.11 2.43
N THR A 235 5.56 -15.27 2.08
CA THR A 235 4.17 -15.41 1.61
C THR A 235 3.35 -16.25 2.57
N TYR A 236 2.09 -15.87 2.71
CA TYR A 236 1.08 -16.60 3.46
C TYR A 236 -0.15 -16.80 2.57
N ASP A 237 -0.54 -18.06 2.44
CA ASP A 237 -1.75 -18.48 1.76
C ASP A 237 -2.64 -19.25 2.76
N GLY A 238 -3.66 -18.59 3.27
CA GLY A 238 -4.63 -19.16 4.19
C GLY A 238 -5.51 -20.24 3.53
N ASN A 239 -5.75 -20.12 2.22
CA ASN A 239 -6.59 -21.03 1.46
C ASN A 239 -5.88 -22.37 1.21
N GLU A 240 -4.60 -22.32 0.85
CA GLU A 240 -3.75 -23.49 0.66
C GLU A 240 -3.12 -23.99 1.97
N GLN A 241 -3.27 -23.24 3.07
CA GLN A 241 -2.56 -23.44 4.33
C GLN A 241 -1.05 -23.55 4.11
N LYS A 242 -0.50 -22.58 3.37
CA LYS A 242 0.89 -22.60 2.91
C LYS A 242 1.62 -21.34 3.33
N ILE A 243 2.84 -21.51 3.82
CA ILE A 243 3.77 -20.43 4.13
C ILE A 243 5.03 -20.68 3.31
N GLN A 244 5.54 -19.65 2.64
CA GLN A 244 6.80 -19.74 1.93
C GLN A 244 7.75 -18.61 2.32
N LEU A 245 9.04 -18.90 2.25
CA LEU A 245 10.11 -17.92 2.36
C LEU A 245 10.97 -17.98 1.10
N PHE A 246 11.25 -16.82 0.53
CA PHE A 246 12.16 -16.63 -0.60
C PHE A 246 13.36 -15.82 -0.14
N ILE A 247 14.53 -16.17 -0.67
CA ILE A 247 15.79 -15.46 -0.46
C ILE A 247 16.32 -15.08 -1.85
N ASP A 248 16.60 -13.79 -2.05
CA ASP A 248 17.11 -13.24 -3.31
C ASP A 248 16.28 -13.66 -4.53
N GLY A 249 14.95 -13.65 -4.38
CA GLY A 249 14.01 -13.99 -5.45
C GLY A 249 13.78 -15.50 -5.66
N VAL A 250 14.44 -16.36 -4.90
CA VAL A 250 14.37 -17.83 -5.06
C VAL A 250 13.73 -18.47 -3.84
N LEU A 251 12.86 -19.45 -4.05
CA LEU A 251 12.22 -20.19 -2.97
C LEU A 251 13.28 -20.87 -2.08
N ASP A 252 13.32 -20.49 -0.81
CA ASP A 252 14.15 -21.13 0.21
C ASP A 252 13.41 -22.31 0.85
N ARG A 253 12.15 -22.07 1.27
CA ARG A 253 11.41 -23.04 2.07
C ARG A 253 9.89 -22.86 1.98
N ASP A 254 9.15 -23.96 1.82
CA ASP A 254 7.68 -24.03 1.76
C ASP A 254 7.05 -25.12 2.66
N ASP A 255 7.85 -25.88 3.40
CA ASP A 255 7.41 -27.00 4.25
C ASP A 255 7.21 -26.60 5.73
N TRP A 256 6.85 -25.34 5.97
CA TRP A 256 6.57 -24.81 7.30
C TRP A 256 5.31 -25.47 7.87
N ILE A 257 5.28 -25.70 9.18
CA ILE A 257 4.03 -26.02 9.86
C ILE A 257 3.18 -24.75 9.81
N PHE A 258 2.07 -24.82 9.08
CA PHE A 258 1.13 -23.72 8.95
C PHE A 258 0.56 -23.28 10.30
N LYS A 259 0.44 -21.97 10.50
CA LYS A 259 -0.14 -21.40 11.71
C LYS A 259 -0.87 -20.11 11.38
N GLU A 260 -2.17 -20.12 11.64
CA GLU A 260 -3.05 -18.97 11.58
C GLU A 260 -2.94 -18.14 12.87
N LEU A 261 -2.94 -16.81 12.73
CA LEU A 261 -3.04 -15.88 13.86
C LEU A 261 -4.47 -15.33 13.89
N THR A 262 -5.24 -15.76 14.88
CA THR A 262 -6.68 -15.45 15.04
C THR A 262 -6.95 -14.34 16.06
N SER A 263 -6.01 -14.14 16.98
CA SER A 263 -6.07 -13.03 17.93
C SER A 263 -5.68 -11.71 17.24
N PRO A 264 -6.24 -10.56 17.66
CA PRO A 264 -6.00 -9.29 17.00
C PRO A 264 -4.58 -8.75 17.25
N LEU A 265 -4.00 -8.17 16.19
CA LEU A 265 -2.77 -7.39 16.17
C LEU A 265 -3.14 -5.93 15.84
N ASP A 266 -2.40 -4.95 16.37
CA ASP A 266 -2.72 -3.52 16.25
C ASP A 266 -1.48 -2.65 15.94
N THR A 267 -0.33 -3.27 15.69
CA THR A 267 0.92 -2.56 15.39
C THR A 267 1.70 -3.23 14.29
N THR A 268 2.38 -2.42 13.48
CA THR A 268 3.37 -2.85 12.49
C THR A 268 4.67 -2.10 12.76
N THR A 269 5.79 -2.82 12.85
CA THR A 269 7.08 -2.26 13.29
C THR A 269 8.27 -2.82 12.52
N ILE A 270 9.29 -1.98 12.34
CA ILE A 270 10.58 -2.35 11.74
C ILE A 270 11.69 -2.04 12.74
N GLY A 271 12.63 -2.96 12.89
CA GLY A 271 13.80 -2.81 13.76
C GLY A 271 13.61 -3.19 15.24
N GLY A 272 12.43 -3.68 15.60
CA GLY A 272 12.09 -4.19 16.92
C GLY A 272 10.62 -4.62 16.95
N ILE A 273 10.10 -4.89 18.15
CA ILE A 273 8.67 -5.17 18.32
C ILE A 273 8.01 -4.19 19.30
N LEU A 274 6.91 -3.58 18.88
CA LEU A 274 6.01 -2.83 19.77
C LEU A 274 4.98 -3.77 20.39
N ARG A 275 4.85 -3.66 21.71
CA ARG A 275 3.81 -4.27 22.54
C ARG A 275 3.49 -3.28 23.68
N ALA A 276 2.83 -3.73 24.74
CA ALA A 276 2.78 -3.00 26.02
C ALA A 276 4.16 -2.51 26.49
N SER A 277 5.25 -3.19 26.13
CA SER A 277 6.61 -2.69 26.27
C SER A 277 7.46 -3.06 25.04
N PRO A 278 8.07 -2.06 24.35
CA PRO A 278 8.97 -2.29 23.23
C PRO A 278 10.17 -3.17 23.60
N SER A 279 10.66 -3.99 22.68
CA SER A 279 11.77 -4.92 22.93
C SER A 279 12.38 -5.53 21.65
N HIS A 280 13.38 -6.41 21.78
CA HIS A 280 13.96 -7.24 20.72
C HIS A 280 14.48 -6.44 19.51
N TRP A 281 15.17 -5.33 19.78
CA TRP A 281 15.72 -4.42 18.78
C TRP A 281 16.89 -5.03 18.02
N VAL A 282 16.82 -5.06 16.69
CA VAL A 282 17.92 -5.57 15.84
C VAL A 282 18.98 -4.51 15.59
N ASN A 283 20.21 -4.93 15.33
CA ASN A 283 21.26 -4.12 14.75
C ASN A 283 21.47 -4.51 13.28
N GLY A 284 21.46 -3.53 12.39
CA GLY A 284 21.66 -3.70 10.96
C GLY A 284 20.85 -2.69 10.14
N LEU A 285 20.80 -2.90 8.82
CA LEU A 285 20.07 -2.04 7.90
C LEU A 285 18.83 -2.76 7.38
N VAL A 286 17.76 -2.00 7.18
CA VAL A 286 16.53 -2.43 6.48
C VAL A 286 16.17 -1.39 5.44
N ASP A 287 15.70 -1.86 4.30
CA ASP A 287 15.36 -1.05 3.14
C ASP A 287 14.18 -1.66 2.37
N ASP A 288 13.53 -0.87 1.52
CA ASP A 288 12.56 -1.32 0.50
C ASP A 288 11.52 -2.34 1.04
N VAL A 289 10.73 -1.93 2.03
CA VAL A 289 9.73 -2.80 2.67
C VAL A 289 8.37 -2.61 2.02
N SER A 290 7.79 -3.68 1.46
CA SER A 290 6.44 -3.65 0.87
C SER A 290 5.55 -4.78 1.39
N LEU A 291 4.28 -4.45 1.58
CA LEU A 291 3.24 -5.33 2.09
C LEU A 291 2.14 -5.45 1.05
N TRP A 292 1.75 -6.68 0.74
CA TRP A 292 0.79 -6.99 -0.31
C TRP A 292 -0.31 -7.88 0.26
N ARG A 293 -1.59 -7.58 0.00
CA ARG A 293 -2.74 -8.39 0.40
C ARG A 293 -3.06 -9.52 -0.60
N THR A 294 -2.00 -10.07 -1.20
CA THR A 294 -2.04 -11.22 -2.10
C THR A 294 -0.74 -12.01 -2.00
N VAL A 295 -0.75 -13.24 -2.50
CA VAL A 295 0.47 -14.03 -2.70
C VAL A 295 1.09 -13.65 -4.04
N LEU A 296 2.24 -12.98 -4.01
CA LEU A 296 2.99 -12.67 -5.22
C LEU A 296 3.54 -13.95 -5.86
N SER A 297 3.52 -14.01 -7.19
CA SER A 297 4.16 -15.12 -7.92
C SER A 297 5.68 -15.09 -7.79
N GLU A 298 6.33 -16.23 -8.01
CA GLU A 298 7.80 -16.33 -7.94
C GLU A 298 8.50 -15.33 -8.88
N ASP A 299 7.98 -15.13 -10.09
CA ASP A 299 8.51 -14.16 -11.05
C ASP A 299 8.44 -12.72 -10.51
N ARG A 300 7.35 -12.37 -9.81
CA ARG A 300 7.18 -11.04 -9.21
C ARG A 300 8.07 -10.82 -8.01
N ILE A 301 8.26 -11.86 -7.20
CA ILE A 301 9.22 -11.84 -6.09
C ILE A 301 10.65 -11.70 -6.64
N ALA A 302 10.97 -12.37 -7.75
CA ALA A 302 12.25 -12.22 -8.42
C ALA A 302 12.45 -10.82 -9.04
N ASP A 303 11.41 -10.20 -9.59
CA ASP A 303 11.47 -8.80 -10.06
C ASP A 303 11.87 -7.85 -8.91
N LEU A 304 11.24 -7.98 -7.74
CA LEU A 304 11.58 -7.21 -6.52
C LEU A 304 13.03 -7.46 -6.06
N ALA A 305 13.46 -8.74 -6.05
CA ALA A 305 14.83 -9.11 -5.71
C ALA A 305 15.88 -8.57 -6.69
N ASN A 306 15.50 -8.31 -7.94
CA ASN A 306 16.34 -7.66 -8.94
C ASN A 306 16.30 -6.12 -8.88
N GLY A 307 15.60 -5.55 -7.89
CA GLY A 307 15.53 -4.12 -7.65
C GLY A 307 14.45 -3.38 -8.43
N LEU A 308 13.43 -4.09 -8.95
CA LEU A 308 12.23 -3.40 -9.41
C LEU A 308 11.50 -2.82 -8.19
N ASP A 309 11.18 -1.53 -8.22
CA ASP A 309 10.49 -0.92 -7.10
C ASP A 309 9.03 -1.42 -6.99
N PRO A 310 8.49 -1.57 -5.78
CA PRO A 310 7.13 -2.04 -5.54
C PRO A 310 6.03 -1.27 -6.29
N LEU A 311 6.17 0.04 -6.50
CA LEU A 311 5.16 0.82 -7.24
C LEU A 311 5.16 0.45 -8.72
N SER A 312 6.34 0.33 -9.34
CA SER A 312 6.46 -0.14 -10.72
C SER A 312 5.94 -1.57 -10.88
N LEU A 313 6.20 -2.46 -9.91
CA LEU A 313 5.66 -3.83 -9.91
C LEU A 313 4.13 -3.83 -9.86
N ALA A 314 3.56 -2.99 -8.99
CA ALA A 314 2.12 -2.82 -8.81
C ALA A 314 1.43 -2.23 -10.06
N GLY A 315 2.20 -1.78 -11.07
CA GLY A 315 1.65 -1.01 -12.19
C GLY A 315 1.32 0.44 -11.83
N GLY A 316 1.60 0.83 -10.57
CA GLY A 316 1.53 2.20 -10.10
C GLY A 316 2.44 3.08 -10.94
N SER A 317 1.87 4.14 -11.53
CA SER A 317 2.68 5.13 -12.21
C SER A 317 3.63 5.79 -11.22
N GLN A 318 4.92 5.88 -11.56
CA GLN A 318 5.88 6.68 -10.80
C GLN A 318 5.30 8.08 -10.56
N PHE A 319 5.32 8.58 -9.32
CA PHE A 319 4.90 9.95 -9.00
C PHE A 319 5.61 10.93 -9.92
N ARG A 320 4.85 11.58 -10.79
CA ARG A 320 5.36 12.50 -11.79
C ARG A 320 4.26 13.45 -12.22
N ILE A 321 4.68 14.63 -12.67
CA ILE A 321 3.82 15.45 -13.50
C ILE A 321 3.56 14.66 -14.80
N THR A 322 2.30 14.32 -15.03
CA THR A 322 1.83 13.49 -16.14
C THR A 322 1.48 14.34 -17.36
N GLU A 323 1.02 15.56 -17.15
CA GLU A 323 0.64 16.48 -18.20
C GLU A 323 0.94 17.94 -17.82
N VAL A 324 1.30 18.76 -18.83
CA VAL A 324 1.39 20.22 -18.70
C VAL A 324 0.76 20.82 -19.96
N THR A 325 -0.33 21.56 -19.80
CA THR A 325 -1.02 22.27 -20.86
C THR A 325 -1.05 23.77 -20.60
N ARG A 326 -1.41 24.53 -21.64
CA ARG A 326 -1.66 25.96 -21.55
C ARG A 326 -2.90 26.28 -22.35
N ASP A 327 -3.81 27.03 -21.74
CA ASP A 327 -5.05 27.43 -22.39
C ASP A 327 -4.89 28.69 -23.26
N SER A 328 -6.00 29.14 -23.86
CA SER A 328 -6.03 30.34 -24.70
C SER A 328 -5.80 31.65 -23.95
N GLU A 329 -5.97 31.65 -22.63
CA GLU A 329 -5.80 32.81 -21.75
C GLU A 329 -4.37 32.92 -21.21
N GLY A 330 -3.59 31.84 -21.37
CA GLY A 330 -2.19 31.74 -20.97
C GLY A 330 -2.01 31.13 -19.59
N ASN A 331 -3.08 30.62 -18.97
CA ASN A 331 -3.01 29.83 -17.73
C ASN A 331 -2.26 28.53 -18.03
N VAL A 332 -1.43 28.08 -17.10
CA VAL A 332 -0.75 26.79 -17.21
C VAL A 332 -1.47 25.81 -16.30
N ILE A 333 -1.94 24.70 -16.86
CA ILE A 333 -2.54 23.62 -16.08
C ILE A 333 -1.54 22.47 -16.12
N PHE A 334 -1.21 21.92 -14.97
CA PHE A 334 -0.44 20.68 -14.93
C PHE A 334 -1.09 19.67 -14.01
N SER A 335 -0.96 18.42 -14.41
CA SER A 335 -1.55 17.27 -13.76
C SER A 335 -0.43 16.37 -13.26
N TRP A 336 -0.64 15.75 -12.12
CA TRP A 336 0.21 14.67 -11.64
C TRP A 336 -0.63 13.50 -11.17
N ASN A 337 -0.07 12.30 -11.23
CA ASN A 337 -0.65 11.18 -10.53
C ASN A 337 -0.52 11.44 -9.01
N SER A 338 -1.66 11.51 -8.34
CA SER A 338 -1.80 11.88 -6.94
C SER A 338 -2.45 10.76 -6.14
N ARG A 339 -2.50 10.94 -4.82
CA ARG A 339 -3.06 10.00 -3.86
C ARG A 339 -4.26 10.63 -3.17
N PRO A 340 -5.36 9.92 -2.94
CA PRO A 340 -6.46 10.43 -2.13
C PRO A 340 -5.98 10.90 -0.74
N ASN A 341 -6.69 11.85 -0.13
CA ASN A 341 -6.44 12.35 1.24
C ASN A 341 -5.02 12.86 1.51
N THR A 342 -4.28 13.22 0.47
CA THR A 342 -2.91 13.72 0.55
C THR A 342 -2.87 15.20 0.18
N SER A 343 -1.98 15.97 0.81
CA SER A 343 -1.70 17.36 0.42
C SER A 343 -0.35 17.46 -0.31
N TYR A 344 -0.22 18.44 -1.19
CA TYR A 344 0.96 18.62 -2.03
C TYR A 344 1.49 20.04 -1.94
N ALA A 345 2.82 20.18 -1.83
CA ALA A 345 3.50 21.44 -2.03
C ALA A 345 3.91 21.59 -3.49
N ILE A 346 3.68 22.77 -4.04
CA ILE A 346 3.80 23.10 -5.45
C ILE A 346 4.80 24.24 -5.60
N TRP A 347 5.78 24.02 -6.46
CA TRP A 347 6.89 24.94 -6.67
C TRP A 347 7.07 25.24 -8.16
N VAL A 348 7.51 26.45 -8.45
CA VAL A 348 7.83 26.92 -9.80
C VAL A 348 9.19 27.59 -9.84
N LYS A 349 9.85 27.55 -11.00
CA LYS A 349 10.96 28.46 -11.33
C LYS A 349 11.01 28.75 -12.82
N THR A 350 11.61 29.89 -13.18
CA THR A 350 11.69 30.33 -14.59
C THR A 350 13.03 30.00 -15.26
N ASP A 351 14.03 29.66 -14.46
CA ASP A 351 15.34 29.20 -14.91
C ASP A 351 15.87 28.06 -14.04
N LEU A 352 16.73 27.20 -14.60
CA LEU A 352 17.33 26.08 -13.87
C LEU A 352 18.35 26.54 -12.82
N MET A 353 18.85 27.78 -12.93
CA MET A 353 19.82 28.38 -12.02
C MET A 353 19.19 29.21 -10.89
N GLU A 354 17.87 29.39 -10.91
CA GLU A 354 17.13 30.12 -9.87
C GLU A 354 16.64 29.16 -8.78
N GLU A 355 16.41 29.72 -7.59
CA GLU A 355 15.75 29.03 -6.48
C GLU A 355 14.28 28.74 -6.82
N TRP A 356 13.71 27.74 -6.14
CA TRP A 356 12.28 27.43 -6.26
C TRP A 356 11.43 28.51 -5.58
N GLU A 357 10.40 29.00 -6.27
CA GLU A 357 9.33 29.83 -5.72
C GLU A 357 8.13 28.93 -5.38
N GLU A 358 7.60 29.07 -4.17
CA GLU A 358 6.44 28.33 -3.70
C GLU A 358 5.16 28.92 -4.30
N LEU A 359 4.30 28.07 -4.85
CA LEU A 359 2.97 28.44 -5.32
C LEU A 359 1.87 28.06 -4.31
N ASP A 360 2.03 26.92 -3.66
CA ASP A 360 1.11 26.37 -2.66
C ASP A 360 1.88 25.38 -1.77
N ASP A 361 1.59 25.32 -0.47
CA ASP A 361 2.24 24.44 0.51
C ASP A 361 1.33 23.35 1.06
N GLY A 362 0.09 23.23 0.57
CA GLY A 362 -0.92 22.32 1.10
C GLY A 362 -2.07 22.00 0.14
N PHE A 363 -1.80 21.95 -1.16
CA PHE A 363 -2.83 21.75 -2.18
C PHE A 363 -3.46 20.35 -2.03
N PRO A 364 -4.77 20.25 -1.76
CA PRO A 364 -5.39 18.96 -1.49
C PRO A 364 -5.50 18.12 -2.76
N SER A 365 -5.32 16.82 -2.61
CA SER A 365 -5.54 15.87 -3.69
C SER A 365 -6.98 15.89 -4.21
N GLN A 366 -7.13 15.65 -5.50
CA GLN A 366 -8.42 15.49 -6.18
C GLN A 366 -8.72 14.01 -6.51
N GLY A 367 -7.92 13.06 -6.01
CA GLY A 367 -8.12 11.62 -6.21
C GLY A 367 -6.83 10.94 -6.66
N LYS A 368 -6.92 10.14 -7.74
CA LYS A 368 -5.76 9.50 -8.39
C LYS A 368 -4.98 10.44 -9.32
N ILE A 369 -5.60 11.54 -9.74
CA ILE A 369 -4.98 12.62 -10.51
C ILE A 369 -5.37 13.92 -9.84
N THR A 370 -4.42 14.84 -9.74
CA THR A 370 -4.67 16.20 -9.27
C THR A 370 -4.22 17.20 -10.32
N ASP A 371 -5.09 18.15 -10.61
CA ASP A 371 -4.83 19.25 -11.52
C ASP A 371 -4.60 20.55 -10.73
N PHE A 372 -3.52 21.25 -11.06
CA PHE A 372 -3.26 22.61 -10.59
C PHE A 372 -3.26 23.59 -11.74
N GLU A 373 -4.08 24.63 -11.62
CA GLU A 373 -4.13 25.75 -12.55
C GLU A 373 -3.28 26.91 -12.01
N PHE A 374 -2.25 27.29 -12.75
CA PHE A 374 -1.40 28.44 -12.50
C PHE A 374 -1.83 29.63 -13.39
N PRO A 375 -2.54 30.64 -12.85
CA PRO A 375 -3.23 31.63 -13.68
C PRO A 375 -2.29 32.62 -14.39
N ALA A 376 -2.67 33.04 -15.59
CA ALA A 376 -2.06 34.14 -16.33
C ALA A 376 -2.04 35.44 -15.49
N GLY A 377 -0.92 36.15 -15.50
CA GLY A 377 -0.74 37.39 -14.75
C GLY A 377 -0.39 37.23 -13.26
N SER A 378 -0.30 35.99 -12.75
CA SER A 378 0.29 35.71 -11.43
C SER A 378 1.82 35.96 -11.43
N SER A 379 2.50 35.98 -10.28
CA SER A 379 3.97 36.05 -10.26
C SER A 379 4.52 34.65 -9.97
N PRO A 380 5.49 34.14 -10.74
CA PRO A 380 6.03 34.69 -11.99
C PRO A 380 5.03 34.52 -13.16
N ASP A 381 4.86 35.54 -14.00
CA ASP A 381 3.76 35.56 -14.99
C ASP A 381 3.87 34.44 -16.03
N PRO A 382 2.98 33.42 -15.97
CA PRO A 382 3.04 32.36 -16.93
C PRO A 382 2.70 32.91 -18.31
N ALA A 383 1.83 33.91 -18.47
CA ALA A 383 1.39 34.41 -19.78
C ALA A 383 2.55 34.85 -20.70
N VAL A 384 3.67 35.29 -20.12
CA VAL A 384 4.86 35.75 -20.87
C VAL A 384 6.14 34.94 -20.62
N SER A 385 6.14 34.08 -19.60
CA SER A 385 7.29 33.22 -19.28
C SER A 385 7.42 32.07 -20.28
N ARG A 386 8.57 32.01 -20.97
CA ARG A 386 8.86 30.97 -21.98
C ARG A 386 9.39 29.66 -21.40
N LYS A 387 9.85 29.70 -20.15
CA LYS A 387 10.40 28.55 -19.43
C LYS A 387 9.76 28.57 -18.05
N LEU A 388 9.06 27.49 -17.74
CA LEU A 388 8.50 27.23 -16.43
C LEU A 388 8.90 25.80 -16.11
N PHE A 389 9.47 25.62 -14.92
CA PHE A 389 9.78 24.32 -14.36
C PHE A 389 8.93 24.18 -13.13
N PHE A 390 8.26 23.03 -13.00
CA PHE A 390 7.41 22.71 -11.87
C PHE A 390 8.03 21.59 -11.06
N ARG A 391 7.82 21.65 -9.76
CA ARG A 391 8.08 20.54 -8.84
C ARG A 391 6.88 20.43 -7.95
N VAL A 392 6.31 19.24 -7.90
CA VAL A 392 5.31 18.87 -6.92
C VAL A 392 6.01 17.95 -5.93
N THR A 393 5.80 18.18 -4.65
CA THR A 393 6.24 17.28 -3.58
C THR A 393 5.02 16.92 -2.76
N GLN A 394 4.92 15.66 -2.34
CA GLN A 394 3.95 15.29 -1.32
C GLN A 394 4.29 16.10 -0.06
N GLY A 395 3.32 16.87 0.44
CA GLY A 395 3.49 17.64 1.66
C GLY A 395 3.40 16.70 2.86
N ASP A 396 4.32 16.86 3.80
CA ASP A 396 4.21 16.24 5.11
C ASP A 396 2.89 16.72 5.73
N SER A 397 2.02 15.79 6.13
CA SER A 397 0.83 16.14 6.91
C SER A 397 1.28 16.87 8.18
N LEU A 398 0.90 18.14 8.33
CA LEU A 398 1.08 18.91 9.57
C LEU A 398 0.40 18.26 10.77
#